data_AF-A0A9P5KX66-F1
#
_entry.id   AF-A0A9P5KX66-F1
#
_cell.length_a   1.000
_cell.length_b   1.000
_cell.length_c   1.000
_cell.angle_alpha   90.00
_cell.angle_beta   90.00
_cell.angle_gamma   90.00
#
_symmetry.space_group_name_H-M   'P 1'
#
loop_
_entity.id
_entity.type
_entity.pdbx_description
1 polymer ?
#
loop_
_entity_poly.entity_id
_entity_poly.type
_entity_poly.pdbx_seq_one_letter_code
_entity_poly.pdbx_strand_id
1 'polypeptide(L)'
;MSLISQWVDNTLEATGMDAVDALRAFFLLAAATTISVSIPTSLRSRFLAYGPRANPASISTGSAPPRAQNPSAESKGFLDYLATWQVPHSYFTHFYVASVLSSVFWVAQLLSRGVVFQAIASRVSEDHQRHSMSLTQLVICCVLLAIQGSRRLWECFVFSKPSSAQMWFMHWLLGLGFYLAAGVAIWIEGSGTLLTKNLTLAHLQMTNAPNLRTFFLIPLFLVASGLQHDSHHYLYSLKKYTLPEHPMFRGVVCPHYGAECIIYLSLALLAAPRGEWVNKTMLSCLAFVAVNLGLTARNTKTWYAQKFGKDSVQDWWLMIPHVY
;
A
#
# COMPACT_ATOMS: atom_id res chain seq x y z
N MET A 1 23.03 -6.35 18.59
CA MET A 1 21.92 -5.40 18.80
C MET A 1 22.37 -3.98 19.17
N SER A 2 23.51 -3.78 19.87
CA SER A 2 23.97 -2.44 20.31
C SER A 2 24.31 -1.46 19.19
N LEU A 3 25.03 -1.89 18.14
CA LEU A 3 25.46 -1.00 17.05
C LEU A 3 24.29 -0.44 16.22
N ILE A 4 23.30 -1.28 15.89
CA ILE A 4 22.11 -0.85 15.14
C ILE A 4 21.28 0.10 16.00
N SER A 5 21.08 -0.23 17.27
CA SER A 5 20.37 0.65 18.23
C SER A 5 21.03 2.02 18.27
N GLN A 6 22.35 2.07 18.49
CA GLN A 6 23.10 3.31 18.59
C GLN A 6 23.08 4.12 17.28
N TRP A 7 23.14 3.45 16.12
CA TRP A 7 23.01 4.13 14.83
C TRP A 7 21.63 4.76 14.64
N VAL A 8 20.56 4.05 15.03
CA VAL A 8 19.19 4.58 15.00
C VAL A 8 19.06 5.78 15.93
N ASP A 9 19.55 5.66 17.17
CA ASP A 9 19.47 6.71 18.18
C ASP A 9 20.22 7.98 17.73
N ASN A 10 21.45 7.82 17.22
CA ASN A 10 22.23 8.93 16.67
C ASN A 10 21.55 9.59 15.47
N THR A 11 20.86 8.81 14.62
CA THR A 11 20.15 9.35 13.44
C THR A 11 18.92 10.15 13.84
N LEU A 12 18.13 9.63 14.79
CA LEU A 12 16.97 10.33 15.34
C LEU A 12 17.39 11.63 16.04
N GLU A 13 18.45 11.58 16.85
CA GLU A 13 19.02 12.76 17.50
C GLU A 13 19.53 13.79 16.48
N ALA A 14 20.31 13.36 15.49
CA ALA A 14 20.85 14.26 14.46
C ALA A 14 19.77 14.94 13.60
N THR A 15 18.62 14.30 13.43
CA THR A 15 17.48 14.85 12.68
C THR A 15 16.48 15.62 13.55
N GLY A 16 16.63 15.56 14.88
CA GLY A 16 15.65 16.11 15.81
C GLY A 16 14.28 15.45 15.71
N MET A 17 14.24 14.17 15.28
CA MET A 17 13.02 13.42 15.02
C MET A 17 12.90 12.28 16.04
N ASP A 18 11.66 11.86 16.33
CA ASP A 18 11.40 10.64 17.08
C ASP A 18 10.96 9.49 16.14
N ALA A 19 10.65 8.31 16.72
CA ALA A 19 10.24 7.15 15.94
C ALA A 19 8.93 7.36 15.13
N VAL A 20 8.01 8.20 15.61
CA VAL A 20 6.77 8.55 14.90
C VAL A 20 7.11 9.39 13.66
N ASP A 21 7.95 10.41 13.84
CA ASP A 21 8.35 11.29 12.73
C ASP A 21 9.17 10.54 11.68
N ALA A 22 10.08 9.67 12.10
CA ALA A 22 10.87 8.85 11.18
C ALA A 22 9.96 7.94 10.32
N LEU A 23 8.91 7.37 10.92
CA LEU A 23 7.95 6.54 10.20
C LEU A 23 7.09 7.35 9.23
N ARG A 24 6.64 8.55 9.64
CA ARG A 24 5.94 9.49 8.74
C ARG A 24 6.83 9.88 7.56
N ALA A 25 8.09 10.25 7.83
CA ALA A 25 9.07 10.61 6.80
C ALA A 25 9.33 9.46 5.84
N PHE A 26 9.43 8.21 6.32
CA PHE A 26 9.55 7.04 5.46
C PHE A 26 8.45 6.96 4.40
N PHE A 27 7.17 7.06 4.79
CA PHE A 27 6.06 6.99 3.83
C PHE A 27 6.06 8.18 2.86
N LEU A 28 6.30 9.40 3.37
CA LEU A 28 6.29 10.61 2.54
C LEU A 28 7.46 10.65 1.56
N LEU A 29 8.66 10.25 1.99
CA LEU A 29 9.82 10.13 1.11
C LEU A 29 9.62 9.03 0.08
N ALA A 30 9.06 7.88 0.47
CA ALA A 30 8.70 6.82 -0.48
C ALA A 30 7.70 7.32 -1.55
N ALA A 31 6.69 8.11 -1.14
CA ALA A 31 5.74 8.72 -2.05
C ALA A 31 6.41 9.72 -2.99
N ALA A 32 7.23 10.62 -2.44
CA ALA A 32 7.99 11.61 -3.21
C ALA A 32 8.94 10.95 -4.22
N THR A 33 9.71 9.93 -3.80
CA THR A 33 10.58 9.15 -4.69
C THR A 33 9.78 8.49 -5.81
N THR A 34 8.61 7.91 -5.51
CA THR A 34 7.76 7.29 -6.53
C THR A 34 7.27 8.31 -7.55
N ILE A 35 6.88 9.51 -7.12
CA ILE A 35 6.53 10.63 -8.01
C ILE A 35 7.73 11.04 -8.85
N SER A 36 8.89 11.29 -8.23
CA SER A 36 10.11 11.73 -8.91
C SER A 36 10.55 10.77 -10.00
N VAL A 37 10.48 9.45 -9.74
CA VAL A 37 10.79 8.41 -10.74
C VAL A 37 9.74 8.37 -11.87
N SER A 38 8.50 8.77 -11.59
CA SER A 38 7.41 8.75 -12.58
C SER A 38 7.40 9.92 -13.56
N ILE A 39 8.08 11.03 -13.25
CA ILE A 39 8.08 12.24 -14.07
C ILE A 39 8.90 12.05 -15.36
N PRO A 40 10.21 11.68 -15.30
CA PRO A 40 10.99 11.49 -16.52
C PRO A 40 10.54 10.24 -17.26
N THR A 41 10.23 10.38 -18.55
CA THR A 41 9.82 9.26 -19.42
C THR A 41 10.85 8.14 -19.44
N SER A 42 12.13 8.47 -19.39
CA SER A 42 13.25 7.50 -19.35
C SER A 42 13.24 6.65 -18.08
N LEU A 43 12.99 7.23 -16.92
CA LEU A 43 12.93 6.49 -15.65
C LEU A 43 11.62 5.71 -15.54
N ARG A 44 10.50 6.31 -15.94
CA ARG A 44 9.19 5.66 -15.92
C ARG A 44 9.15 4.40 -16.78
N SER A 45 9.65 4.46 -18.01
CA SER A 45 9.66 3.30 -18.91
C SER A 45 10.59 2.17 -18.43
N ARG A 46 11.68 2.53 -17.74
CA ARG A 46 12.67 1.56 -17.23
C ARG A 46 12.27 0.89 -15.92
N PHE A 47 11.66 1.63 -15.00
CA PHE A 47 11.50 1.17 -13.61
C PHE A 47 10.04 0.98 -13.17
N LEU A 48 9.06 1.63 -13.84
CA LEU A 48 7.65 1.60 -13.43
C LEU A 48 6.74 0.86 -14.42
N ALA A 49 7.14 0.73 -15.69
CA ALA A 49 6.37 0.02 -16.68
C ALA A 49 6.58 -1.50 -16.56
N TYR A 50 5.49 -2.24 -16.38
CA TYR A 50 5.55 -3.70 -16.38
C TYR A 50 4.30 -4.38 -16.95
N GLY A 51 4.47 -5.64 -17.35
CA GLY A 51 3.43 -6.43 -17.99
C GLY A 51 2.99 -5.79 -19.32
N PRO A 52 1.67 -5.67 -19.59
CA PRO A 52 1.15 -5.08 -20.83
C PRO A 52 1.57 -3.63 -21.06
N ARG A 53 2.01 -2.95 -20.00
CA ARG A 53 2.39 -1.54 -20.02
C ARG A 53 3.85 -1.32 -20.44
N ALA A 54 4.65 -2.38 -20.52
CA ALA A 54 6.08 -2.30 -20.85
C ALA A 54 6.36 -2.21 -22.37
N ASN A 55 5.48 -2.75 -23.23
CA ASN A 55 5.67 -2.75 -24.68
C ASN A 55 4.38 -2.36 -25.43
N PRO A 56 4.33 -1.16 -26.05
CA PRO A 56 3.24 -0.79 -26.96
C PRO A 56 3.15 -1.70 -28.21
N ALA A 57 4.25 -2.37 -28.58
CA ALA A 57 4.37 -3.18 -29.79
C ALA A 57 3.74 -4.58 -29.69
N SER A 58 3.37 -5.07 -28.50
CA SER A 58 2.74 -6.40 -28.34
C SER A 58 1.22 -6.38 -28.53
N ILE A 59 0.67 -5.33 -29.15
CA ILE A 59 -0.77 -5.14 -29.37
C ILE A 59 -1.24 -5.83 -30.67
N SER A 60 -0.35 -6.31 -31.54
CA SER A 60 -0.74 -7.04 -32.76
C SER A 60 -1.08 -8.51 -32.48
N THR A 61 -2.37 -8.79 -32.31
CA THR A 61 -2.94 -10.11 -32.60
C THR A 61 -2.92 -10.31 -34.12
N GLY A 62 -1.91 -11.01 -34.65
CA GLY A 62 -1.83 -11.36 -36.05
C GLY A 62 -0.65 -12.30 -36.33
N SER A 63 -0.96 -13.50 -36.83
CA SER A 63 -0.01 -14.52 -37.27
C SER A 63 0.89 -14.02 -38.41
N ALA A 64 2.11 -13.61 -38.08
CA ALA A 64 3.24 -13.55 -39.01
C ALA A 64 4.56 -13.70 -38.21
N PRO A 65 5.56 -14.44 -38.73
CA PRO A 65 6.82 -14.58 -38.03
C PRO A 65 7.52 -13.22 -37.92
N PRO A 66 8.10 -12.87 -36.75
CA PRO A 66 8.69 -11.58 -36.54
C PRO A 66 9.91 -11.41 -37.46
N ARG A 67 9.85 -10.42 -38.35
CA ARG A 67 11.02 -9.93 -39.07
C ARG A 67 11.97 -9.34 -38.03
N ALA A 68 13.14 -9.96 -37.87
CA ALA A 68 14.18 -9.51 -36.97
C ALA A 68 14.60 -8.07 -37.33
N GLN A 69 14.05 -7.10 -36.60
CA GLN A 69 14.65 -5.78 -36.50
C GLN A 69 15.68 -5.87 -35.39
N ASN A 70 16.95 -5.85 -35.80
CA ASN A 70 18.09 -5.74 -34.89
C ASN A 70 17.89 -4.50 -34.00
N PRO A 71 17.85 -4.64 -32.66
CA PRO A 71 17.96 -3.48 -31.80
C PRO A 71 19.35 -2.89 -32.04
N SER A 72 19.38 -1.66 -32.54
CA SER A 72 20.59 -0.85 -32.59
C SER A 72 21.27 -0.92 -31.23
N ALA A 73 22.56 -1.28 -31.26
CA ALA A 73 23.44 -1.35 -30.10
C ALA A 73 23.65 0.05 -29.51
N GLU A 74 22.67 0.55 -28.76
CA GLU A 74 22.86 1.67 -27.85
C GLU A 74 23.56 1.13 -26.60
N SER A 75 24.58 1.85 -26.15
CA SER A 75 25.40 1.48 -24.99
C SER A 75 24.52 1.12 -23.81
N LYS A 76 24.74 -0.08 -23.22
CA LYS A 76 24.07 -0.49 -21.99
C LYS A 76 24.54 0.43 -20.85
N GLY A 77 23.83 1.54 -20.64
CA GLY A 77 24.10 2.46 -19.55
C GLY A 77 23.89 1.78 -18.20
N PHE A 78 24.50 2.32 -17.14
CA PHE A 78 24.33 1.83 -15.77
C PHE A 78 22.85 1.70 -15.35
N LEU A 79 22.00 2.64 -15.79
CA LEU A 79 20.56 2.60 -15.52
C LEU A 79 19.84 1.45 -16.26
N ASP A 80 20.31 1.05 -17.44
CA ASP A 80 19.77 -0.12 -18.17
C ASP A 80 20.13 -1.41 -17.44
N TYR A 81 21.35 -1.49 -16.91
CA TYR A 81 21.76 -2.62 -16.07
C TYR A 81 20.88 -2.73 -14.82
N LEU A 82 20.64 -1.63 -14.09
CA LEU A 82 19.75 -1.63 -12.93
C LEU A 82 18.29 -2.00 -13.26
N ALA A 83 17.81 -1.66 -14.46
CA ALA A 83 16.46 -2.01 -14.90
C ALA A 83 16.28 -3.51 -15.14
N THR A 84 17.37 -4.27 -15.34
CA THR A 84 17.33 -5.73 -15.48
C THR A 84 17.04 -6.46 -14.17
N TRP A 85 17.20 -5.80 -13.02
CA TRP A 85 16.93 -6.40 -11.71
C TRP A 85 15.42 -6.48 -11.51
N GLN A 86 14.83 -7.59 -11.95
CA GLN A 86 13.40 -7.81 -11.91
C GLN A 86 13.09 -9.12 -11.20
N VAL A 87 11.91 -9.17 -10.59
CA VAL A 87 11.35 -10.36 -9.95
C VAL A 87 10.05 -10.78 -10.64
N PRO A 88 9.65 -12.05 -10.57
CA PRO A 88 8.36 -12.49 -11.10
C PRO A 88 7.20 -11.72 -10.47
N HIS A 89 6.19 -11.36 -11.26
CA HIS A 89 4.99 -10.67 -10.74
C HIS A 89 4.23 -11.52 -9.71
N SER A 90 4.41 -12.84 -9.67
CA SER A 90 3.86 -13.71 -8.62
C SER A 90 4.33 -13.33 -7.21
N TYR A 91 5.47 -12.64 -7.09
CA TYR A 91 5.98 -12.12 -5.81
C TYR A 91 5.09 -11.03 -5.22
N PHE A 92 4.09 -10.53 -5.95
CA PHE A 92 3.02 -9.71 -5.41
C PHE A 92 2.35 -10.36 -4.18
N THR A 93 2.25 -11.69 -4.15
CA THR A 93 1.72 -12.44 -2.98
C THR A 93 2.56 -12.22 -1.72
N HIS A 94 3.87 -11.99 -1.86
CA HIS A 94 4.78 -11.77 -0.72
C HIS A 94 4.39 -10.53 0.09
N PHE A 95 3.79 -9.52 -0.56
CA PHE A 95 3.32 -8.32 0.11
C PHE A 95 2.26 -8.62 1.16
N TYR A 96 1.29 -9.46 0.83
CA TYR A 96 0.21 -9.81 1.75
C TYR A 96 0.62 -10.91 2.74
N VAL A 97 1.57 -11.77 2.38
CA VAL A 97 2.23 -12.65 3.36
C VAL A 97 2.93 -11.80 4.42
N ALA A 98 3.73 -10.80 4.00
CA ALA A 98 4.39 -9.88 4.91
C ALA A 98 3.38 -9.09 5.76
N SER A 99 2.26 -8.64 5.17
CA SER A 99 1.17 -7.98 5.90
C SER A 99 0.60 -8.85 7.02
N VAL A 100 0.23 -10.10 6.73
CA VAL A 100 -0.39 -11.02 7.70
C VAL A 100 0.61 -11.40 8.79
N LEU A 101 1.85 -11.74 8.41
CA LEU A 101 2.91 -12.04 9.38
C LEU A 101 3.24 -10.84 10.26
N SER A 102 3.26 -9.62 9.70
CA SER A 102 3.43 -8.38 10.43
C SER A 102 2.31 -8.17 11.46
N SER A 103 1.05 -8.38 11.07
CA SER A 103 -0.09 -8.29 12.01
C SER A 103 0.02 -9.29 13.16
N VAL A 104 0.34 -10.56 12.88
CA VAL A 104 0.52 -11.60 13.91
C VAL A 104 1.69 -11.25 14.83
N PHE A 105 2.81 -10.84 14.25
CA PHE A 105 4.02 -10.44 14.98
C PHE A 105 3.72 -9.28 15.94
N TRP A 106 3.06 -8.23 15.47
CA TRP A 106 2.75 -7.07 16.31
C TRP A 106 1.74 -7.39 17.40
N VAL A 107 0.68 -8.16 17.12
CA VAL A 107 -0.24 -8.60 18.17
C VAL A 107 0.50 -9.37 19.27
N ALA A 108 1.40 -10.29 18.90
CA ALA A 108 2.21 -11.02 19.85
C ALA A 108 3.12 -10.09 20.68
N GLN A 109 3.87 -9.17 20.02
CA GLN A 109 4.74 -8.21 20.70
C GLN A 109 3.97 -7.28 21.63
N LEU A 110 2.78 -6.82 21.25
CA LEU A 110 1.97 -5.89 22.04
C LEU A 110 1.35 -6.59 23.26
N LEU A 111 0.89 -7.83 23.12
CA LEU A 111 0.36 -8.63 24.23
C LEU A 111 1.47 -9.05 25.21
N SER A 112 2.63 -9.45 24.69
CA SER A 112 3.74 -9.93 25.52
C SER A 112 4.65 -8.81 26.03
N ARG A 113 4.38 -7.55 25.71
CA ARG A 113 5.30 -6.41 25.90
C ARG A 113 6.72 -6.71 25.43
N GLY A 114 6.83 -7.32 24.25
CA GLY A 114 8.06 -7.84 23.70
C GLY A 114 9.14 -6.77 23.46
N VAL A 115 10.38 -7.25 23.33
CA VAL A 115 11.58 -6.40 23.23
C VAL A 115 11.55 -5.44 22.03
N VAL A 116 10.94 -5.85 20.91
CA VAL A 116 10.88 -5.02 19.70
C VAL A 116 9.88 -3.88 19.88
N PHE A 117 8.72 -4.18 20.49
CA PHE A 117 7.77 -3.14 20.90
C PHE A 117 8.44 -2.12 21.84
N GLN A 118 9.10 -2.59 22.89
CA GLN A 118 9.78 -1.73 23.86
C GLN A 118 10.85 -0.85 23.20
N ALA A 119 11.65 -1.44 22.31
CA ALA A 119 12.70 -0.71 21.59
C ALA A 119 12.14 0.42 20.71
N ILE A 120 11.00 0.23 20.05
CA ILE A 120 10.40 1.30 19.26
C ILE A 120 9.69 2.32 20.17
N ALA A 121 8.92 1.84 21.16
CA ALA A 121 8.15 2.69 22.05
C ALA A 121 9.04 3.62 22.90
N SER A 122 10.24 3.18 23.29
CA SER A 122 11.21 4.01 24.02
C SER A 122 11.79 5.16 23.19
N ARG A 123 11.60 5.13 21.87
CA ARG A 123 12.05 6.17 20.92
C ARG A 123 10.93 7.10 20.49
N VAL A 124 9.75 7.00 21.10
CA VAL A 124 8.66 7.96 20.90
C VAL A 124 8.79 9.06 21.94
N SER A 125 8.77 10.32 21.51
CA SER A 125 8.88 11.48 22.40
C SER A 125 7.73 11.58 23.39
N GLU A 126 7.96 12.27 24.51
CA GLU A 126 6.90 12.49 25.51
C GLU A 126 5.68 13.22 24.92
N ASP A 127 5.88 14.13 23.97
CA ASP A 127 4.78 14.89 23.37
C ASP A 127 3.83 13.99 22.56
N HIS A 128 4.39 13.11 21.72
CA HIS A 128 3.61 12.09 21.01
C HIS A 128 2.98 11.07 21.97
N GLN A 129 3.64 10.72 23.08
CA GLN A 129 3.06 9.81 24.08
C GLN A 129 1.88 10.42 24.84
N ARG A 130 1.89 11.73 25.11
CA ARG A 130 0.77 12.44 25.78
C ARG A 130 -0.49 12.44 24.91
N HIS A 131 -0.33 12.61 23.61
CA HIS A 131 -1.41 12.59 22.63
C HIS A 131 -1.58 11.19 22.04
N SER A 132 -1.86 10.20 22.89
CA SER A 132 -1.96 8.80 22.46
C SER A 132 -3.40 8.38 22.11
N MET A 133 -3.54 7.47 21.13
CA MET A 133 -4.82 6.82 20.85
C MET A 133 -5.24 5.85 21.96
N SER A 134 -6.54 5.59 22.09
CA SER A 134 -7.06 4.64 23.09
C SER A 134 -6.80 3.18 22.72
N LEU A 135 -6.78 2.28 23.72
CA LEU A 135 -6.65 0.83 23.48
C LEU A 135 -7.75 0.28 22.58
N THR A 136 -8.99 0.75 22.73
CA THR A 136 -10.10 0.31 21.89
C THR A 136 -9.87 0.68 20.42
N GLN A 137 -9.42 1.91 20.13
CA GLN A 137 -9.08 2.32 18.76
C GLN A 137 -7.94 1.47 18.20
N LEU A 138 -6.89 1.23 19.01
CA LEU A 138 -5.76 0.40 18.65
C LEU A 138 -6.21 -1.01 18.24
N VAL A 139 -6.98 -1.68 19.09
CA VAL A 139 -7.45 -3.04 18.83
C VAL A 139 -8.31 -3.09 17.57
N ILE A 140 -9.24 -2.14 17.41
CA ILE A 140 -10.06 -2.03 16.20
C ILE A 140 -9.19 -1.90 14.95
N CYS A 141 -8.23 -0.98 14.95
CA CYS A 141 -7.38 -0.73 13.80
C CYS A 141 -6.47 -1.93 13.48
N CYS A 142 -5.90 -2.59 14.49
CA CYS A 142 -5.13 -3.82 14.33
C CYS A 142 -5.97 -4.95 13.71
N VAL A 143 -7.19 -5.16 14.20
CA VAL A 143 -8.11 -6.19 13.68
C VAL A 143 -8.51 -5.88 12.23
N LEU A 144 -8.90 -4.64 11.93
CA LEU A 144 -9.27 -4.23 10.58
C LEU A 144 -8.09 -4.38 9.60
N LEU A 145 -6.87 -3.98 9.98
CA LEU A 145 -5.68 -4.16 9.15
C LEU A 145 -5.38 -5.65 8.91
N ALA A 146 -5.54 -6.50 9.93
CA ALA A 146 -5.36 -7.94 9.80
C ALA A 146 -6.42 -8.58 8.89
N ILE A 147 -7.69 -8.16 9.00
CA ILE A 147 -8.78 -8.61 8.11
C ILE A 147 -8.47 -8.21 6.66
N GLN A 148 -8.05 -6.97 6.43
CA GLN A 148 -7.67 -6.49 5.10
C GLN A 148 -6.51 -7.30 4.52
N GLY A 149 -5.42 -7.48 5.28
CA GLY A 149 -4.26 -8.24 4.84
C GLY A 149 -4.59 -9.70 4.55
N SER A 150 -5.38 -10.34 5.41
CA SER A 150 -5.78 -11.75 5.26
C SER A 150 -6.69 -11.96 4.05
N ARG A 151 -7.69 -11.08 3.86
CA ARG A 151 -8.55 -11.12 2.67
C ARG A 151 -7.73 -10.96 1.39
N ARG A 152 -6.85 -9.96 1.33
CA ARG A 152 -6.00 -9.71 0.15
C ARG A 152 -5.04 -10.87 -0.12
N LEU A 153 -4.50 -11.52 0.91
CA LEU A 153 -3.69 -12.72 0.77
C LEU A 153 -4.50 -13.88 0.18
N TRP A 154 -5.68 -14.13 0.72
CA TRP A 154 -6.60 -15.15 0.21
C TRP A 154 -6.97 -14.88 -1.26
N GLU A 155 -7.30 -13.64 -1.61
CA GLU A 155 -7.56 -13.24 -3.00
C GLU A 155 -6.36 -13.47 -3.92
N CYS A 156 -5.12 -13.28 -3.45
CA CYS A 156 -3.95 -13.57 -4.26
C CYS A 156 -3.78 -15.06 -4.56
N PHE A 157 -4.22 -15.94 -3.66
CA PHE A 157 -4.21 -17.39 -3.90
C PHE A 157 -5.35 -17.83 -4.82
N VAL A 158 -6.54 -17.23 -4.66
CA VAL A 158 -7.75 -17.65 -5.40
C VAL A 158 -7.86 -16.95 -6.77
N PHE A 159 -7.61 -15.65 -6.84
CA PHE A 159 -7.78 -14.83 -8.04
C PHE A 159 -6.48 -14.68 -8.86
N SER A 160 -5.64 -15.69 -8.89
CA SER A 160 -4.39 -15.67 -9.65
C SER A 160 -4.56 -16.24 -11.05
N LYS A 161 -4.04 -15.52 -12.05
CA LYS A 161 -3.86 -16.04 -13.42
C LYS A 161 -2.37 -16.12 -13.73
N PRO A 162 -1.90 -17.20 -14.39
CA PRO A 162 -0.51 -17.29 -14.84
C PRO A 162 -0.11 -16.06 -15.66
N SER A 163 1.06 -15.51 -15.32
CA SER A 163 1.60 -14.32 -15.98
C SER A 163 3.11 -14.42 -16.05
N SER A 164 3.68 -14.11 -17.22
CA SER A 164 5.12 -13.92 -17.43
C SER A 164 5.57 -12.49 -17.10
N ALA A 165 4.68 -11.63 -16.59
CA ALA A 165 5.03 -10.28 -16.21
C ALA A 165 6.09 -10.28 -15.10
N GLN A 166 7.01 -9.32 -15.18
CA GLN A 166 8.05 -9.10 -14.20
C GLN A 166 7.90 -7.70 -13.58
N MET A 167 8.36 -7.52 -12.35
CA MET A 167 8.28 -6.25 -11.61
C MET A 167 9.69 -5.88 -11.16
N TRP A 168 10.01 -4.59 -11.13
CA TRP A 168 11.33 -4.13 -10.71
C TRP A 168 11.62 -4.49 -9.25
N PHE A 169 12.82 -5.01 -8.98
CA PHE A 169 13.22 -5.51 -7.66
C PHE A 169 13.11 -4.45 -6.56
N MET A 170 13.48 -3.21 -6.83
CA MET A 170 13.38 -2.14 -5.82
C MET A 170 11.92 -1.76 -5.54
N HIS A 171 11.02 -1.87 -6.52
CA HIS A 171 9.59 -1.69 -6.28
C HIS A 171 9.03 -2.82 -5.41
N TRP A 172 9.50 -4.06 -5.61
CA TRP A 172 9.20 -5.19 -4.73
C TRP A 172 9.70 -4.93 -3.30
N LEU A 173 10.96 -4.51 -3.13
CA LEU A 173 11.52 -4.23 -1.81
C LEU A 173 10.77 -3.09 -1.10
N LEU A 174 10.44 -2.01 -1.83
CA LEU A 174 9.65 -0.90 -1.31
C LEU A 174 8.26 -1.36 -0.86
N GLY A 175 7.61 -2.24 -1.63
CA GLY A 175 6.33 -2.84 -1.26
C GLY A 175 6.41 -3.65 0.04
N LEU A 176 7.46 -4.47 0.22
CA LEU A 176 7.67 -5.18 1.49
C LEU A 176 7.89 -4.21 2.65
N GLY A 177 8.74 -3.20 2.46
CA GLY A 177 8.97 -2.14 3.44
C GLY A 177 7.69 -1.44 3.86
N PHE A 178 6.81 -1.13 2.90
CA PHE A 178 5.51 -0.54 3.15
C PHE A 178 4.64 -1.38 4.09
N TYR A 179 4.46 -2.69 3.84
CA TYR A 179 3.59 -3.53 4.69
C TYR A 179 4.17 -3.75 6.09
N LEU A 180 5.50 -3.83 6.22
CA LEU A 180 6.16 -3.90 7.52
C LEU A 180 5.98 -2.58 8.30
N ALA A 181 6.20 -1.44 7.64
CA ALA A 181 6.01 -0.11 8.20
C ALA A 181 4.55 0.18 8.57
N ALA A 182 3.58 -0.25 7.76
CA ALA A 182 2.15 -0.11 8.04
C ALA A 182 1.74 -0.88 9.31
N GLY A 183 2.38 -2.03 9.57
CA GLY A 183 2.22 -2.77 10.82
C GLY A 183 2.69 -2.00 12.05
N VAL A 184 3.72 -1.16 11.93
CA VAL A 184 4.15 -0.24 13.02
C VAL A 184 3.21 0.96 13.12
N ALA A 185 2.86 1.54 11.97
CA ALA A 185 2.04 2.75 11.88
C ALA A 185 0.69 2.62 12.58
N ILE A 186 0.11 1.42 12.56
CA ILE A 186 -1.21 1.15 13.15
C ILE A 186 -1.22 1.31 14.67
N TRP A 187 -0.09 1.08 15.37
CA TRP A 187 -0.03 1.08 16.82
C TRP A 187 0.89 2.15 17.42
N ILE A 188 1.83 2.73 16.64
CA ILE A 188 2.89 3.61 17.18
C ILE A 188 2.35 4.86 17.89
N GLU A 189 1.26 5.46 17.38
CA GLU A 189 0.58 6.60 18.02
C GLU A 189 -0.25 6.16 19.26
N GLY A 190 -0.33 4.86 19.52
CA GLY A 190 -0.87 4.25 20.73
C GLY A 190 0.20 3.93 21.79
N SER A 191 1.46 4.25 21.53
CA SER A 191 2.60 3.91 22.40
C SER A 191 2.42 4.41 23.83
N GLY A 192 2.03 5.67 24.04
CA GLY A 192 1.78 6.21 25.39
C GLY A 192 0.74 5.43 26.19
N THR A 193 -0.37 5.04 25.53
CA THR A 193 -1.39 4.18 26.15
C THR A 193 -0.86 2.75 26.41
N LEU A 194 -0.09 2.18 25.50
CA LEU A 194 0.47 0.82 25.63
C LEU A 194 1.57 0.71 26.71
N LEU A 195 2.34 1.78 26.93
CA LEU A 195 3.34 1.85 27.98
C LEU A 195 2.68 1.90 29.36
N THR A 196 1.59 2.67 29.49
CA THR A 196 0.87 2.85 30.77
C THR A 196 -0.13 1.73 31.08
N LYS A 197 -0.71 1.09 30.07
CA LYS A 197 -1.75 0.06 30.22
C LYS A 197 -1.34 -1.25 29.57
N ASN A 198 -1.70 -2.37 30.20
CA ASN A 198 -1.49 -3.69 29.61
C ASN A 198 -2.60 -4.01 28.61
N LEU A 199 -2.23 -4.37 27.38
CA LEU A 199 -3.14 -4.99 26.44
C LEU A 199 -3.39 -6.44 26.89
N THR A 200 -4.65 -6.84 26.98
CA THR A 200 -5.05 -8.21 27.36
C THR A 200 -5.99 -8.80 26.33
N LEU A 201 -6.12 -10.13 26.31
CA LEU A 201 -7.04 -10.82 25.39
C LEU A 201 -8.51 -10.39 25.56
N ALA A 202 -8.92 -9.94 26.76
CA ALA A 202 -10.26 -9.41 26.99
C ALA A 202 -10.54 -8.15 26.13
N HIS A 203 -9.53 -7.33 25.85
CA HIS A 203 -9.70 -6.16 24.99
C HIS A 203 -9.96 -6.54 23.53
N LEU A 204 -9.53 -7.74 23.10
CA LEU A 204 -9.81 -8.25 21.75
C LEU A 204 -11.28 -8.66 21.57
N GLN A 205 -12.01 -8.91 22.67
CA GLN A 205 -13.42 -9.30 22.63
C GLN A 205 -14.37 -8.13 22.30
N MET A 206 -13.86 -6.89 22.18
CA MET A 206 -14.61 -5.68 21.79
C MET A 206 -16.01 -5.57 22.44
N THR A 207 -16.08 -5.72 23.76
CA THR A 207 -17.36 -5.65 24.50
C THR A 207 -17.89 -4.22 24.70
N ASN A 208 -17.12 -3.21 24.30
CA ASN A 208 -17.51 -1.81 24.45
C ASN A 208 -18.52 -1.39 23.37
N ALA A 209 -19.51 -0.59 23.76
CA ALA A 209 -20.45 0.02 22.82
C ALA A 209 -19.71 0.90 21.78
N PRO A 210 -20.12 0.86 20.49
CA PRO A 210 -19.52 1.69 19.47
C PRO A 210 -19.81 3.17 19.76
N ASN A 211 -18.78 4.01 19.68
CA ASN A 211 -18.94 5.46 19.63
C ASN A 211 -19.25 5.91 18.19
N LEU A 212 -19.67 7.17 18.00
CA LEU A 212 -20.02 7.72 16.69
C LEU A 212 -18.91 7.51 15.64
N ARG A 213 -17.64 7.70 16.01
CA ARG A 213 -16.50 7.50 15.12
C ARG A 213 -16.43 6.04 14.64
N THR A 214 -16.52 5.07 15.54
CA THR A 214 -16.52 3.65 15.17
C THR A 214 -17.78 3.23 14.42
N PHE A 215 -18.94 3.81 14.77
CA PHE A 215 -20.24 3.52 14.16
C PHE A 215 -20.27 3.85 12.67
N PHE A 216 -19.62 4.94 12.25
CA PHE A 216 -19.57 5.32 10.83
C PHE A 216 -18.35 4.76 10.09
N LEU A 217 -17.18 4.76 10.72
CA LEU A 217 -15.94 4.43 10.01
C LEU A 217 -15.70 2.92 9.84
N ILE A 218 -16.23 2.07 10.72
CA ILE A 218 -16.15 0.61 10.52
C ILE A 218 -17.00 0.19 9.31
N PRO A 219 -18.29 0.61 9.18
CA PRO A 219 -19.04 0.35 7.97
C PRO A 219 -18.40 0.93 6.71
N LEU A 220 -17.85 2.15 6.76
CA LEU A 220 -17.13 2.74 5.63
C LEU A 220 -15.95 1.87 5.18
N PHE A 221 -15.15 1.40 6.14
CA PHE A 221 -14.06 0.45 5.88
C PHE A 221 -14.58 -0.83 5.23
N LEU A 222 -15.64 -1.43 5.77
CA LEU A 222 -16.19 -2.70 5.28
C LEU A 222 -16.77 -2.57 3.86
N VAL A 223 -17.51 -1.49 3.59
CA VAL A 223 -18.06 -1.20 2.25
C VAL A 223 -16.92 -1.01 1.23
N ALA A 224 -15.88 -0.25 1.60
CA ALA A 224 -14.72 -0.08 0.73
C ALA A 224 -13.96 -1.41 0.53
N SER A 225 -13.82 -2.23 1.58
CA SER A 225 -13.21 -3.56 1.49
C SER A 225 -14.01 -4.48 0.55
N GLY A 226 -15.35 -4.46 0.63
CA GLY A 226 -16.24 -5.18 -0.27
C GLY A 226 -16.15 -4.70 -1.72
N LEU A 227 -16.22 -3.39 -1.95
CA LEU A 227 -16.07 -2.82 -3.30
C LEU A 227 -14.72 -3.20 -3.94
N GLN A 228 -13.65 -3.21 -3.13
CA GLN A 228 -12.34 -3.66 -3.58
C GLN A 228 -12.34 -5.16 -3.92
N HIS A 229 -12.93 -6.00 -3.07
CA HIS A 229 -13.06 -7.43 -3.30
C HIS A 229 -13.82 -7.73 -4.61
N ASP A 230 -15.00 -7.14 -4.77
CA ASP A 230 -15.88 -7.35 -5.93
C ASP A 230 -15.20 -6.91 -7.23
N SER A 231 -14.47 -5.80 -7.18
CA SER A 231 -13.68 -5.32 -8.30
C SER A 231 -12.60 -6.32 -8.71
N HIS A 232 -11.84 -6.88 -7.76
CA HIS A 232 -10.80 -7.86 -8.05
C HIS A 232 -11.39 -9.16 -8.59
N HIS A 233 -12.49 -9.64 -7.99
CA HIS A 233 -13.19 -10.82 -8.46
C HIS A 233 -13.72 -10.62 -9.89
N TYR A 234 -14.33 -9.48 -10.19
CA TYR A 234 -14.79 -9.16 -11.55
C TYR A 234 -13.64 -9.08 -12.54
N LEU A 235 -12.54 -8.37 -12.24
CA LEU A 235 -11.37 -8.32 -13.12
C LEU A 235 -10.75 -9.70 -13.35
N TYR A 236 -10.80 -10.57 -12.34
CA TYR A 236 -10.39 -11.96 -12.47
C TYR A 236 -11.34 -12.78 -13.36
N SER A 237 -12.65 -12.55 -13.34
CA SER A 237 -13.58 -13.30 -14.19
C SER A 237 -13.47 -12.93 -15.68
N LEU A 238 -12.98 -11.73 -16.00
CA LEU A 238 -12.81 -11.28 -17.38
C LEU A 238 -11.78 -12.09 -18.17
N LYS A 239 -11.99 -12.20 -19.49
CA LYS A 239 -10.93 -12.62 -20.41
C LYS A 239 -9.76 -11.63 -20.29
N LYS A 240 -8.53 -12.15 -20.39
CA LYS A 240 -7.32 -11.35 -20.16
C LYS A 240 -7.27 -10.20 -21.15
N TYR A 241 -7.05 -8.99 -20.63
CA TYR A 241 -6.96 -7.75 -21.42
C TYR A 241 -8.27 -7.35 -22.11
N THR A 242 -9.39 -7.51 -21.44
CA THR A 242 -10.71 -6.96 -21.84
C THR A 242 -11.00 -5.67 -21.09
N LEU A 243 -11.70 -4.73 -21.73
CA LEU A 243 -12.15 -3.50 -21.07
C LEU A 243 -13.29 -3.85 -20.09
N PRO A 244 -13.24 -3.40 -18.82
CA PRO A 244 -14.30 -3.70 -17.85
C PRO A 244 -15.56 -2.90 -18.15
N GLU A 245 -16.72 -3.56 -18.14
CA GLU A 245 -18.03 -2.95 -18.44
C GLU A 245 -18.99 -2.93 -17.24
N HIS A 246 -18.60 -3.57 -16.13
CA HIS A 246 -19.43 -3.61 -14.92
C HIS A 246 -19.74 -2.20 -14.40
N PRO A 247 -20.96 -1.94 -13.85
CA PRO A 247 -21.35 -0.60 -13.40
C PRO A 247 -20.35 0.10 -12.47
N MET A 248 -19.60 -0.64 -11.65
CA MET A 248 -18.57 -0.09 -10.77
C MET A 248 -17.36 0.51 -11.50
N PHE A 249 -17.11 0.10 -12.75
CA PHE A 249 -16.07 0.62 -13.64
C PHE A 249 -16.61 1.68 -14.61
N ARG A 250 -17.92 1.97 -14.57
CA ARG A 250 -18.53 2.95 -15.47
C ARG A 250 -18.03 4.34 -15.13
N GLY A 251 -17.13 4.86 -15.98
CA GLY A 251 -16.50 6.16 -15.76
C GLY A 251 -15.36 6.14 -14.74
N VAL A 252 -14.86 4.97 -14.32
CA VAL A 252 -13.69 4.85 -13.43
C VAL A 252 -12.78 3.69 -13.86
N VAL A 253 -11.49 3.96 -14.05
CA VAL A 253 -10.49 3.01 -14.53
C VAL A 253 -10.16 1.94 -13.47
N CYS A 254 -9.90 2.37 -12.24
CA CYS A 254 -9.46 1.51 -11.13
C CYS A 254 -10.26 1.80 -9.85
N PRO A 255 -11.57 1.47 -9.79
CA PRO A 255 -12.40 1.66 -8.59
C PRO A 255 -11.85 0.91 -7.35
N HIS A 256 -11.22 -0.25 -7.54
CA HIS A 256 -10.55 -0.99 -6.47
C HIS A 256 -9.39 -0.24 -5.82
N TYR A 257 -8.69 0.62 -6.57
CA TYR A 257 -7.63 1.46 -6.01
C TYR A 257 -8.21 2.63 -5.22
N GLY A 258 -9.29 3.24 -5.70
CA GLY A 258 -10.06 4.23 -4.93
C GLY A 258 -10.60 3.65 -3.63
N ALA A 259 -11.15 2.43 -3.68
CA ALA A 259 -11.60 1.69 -2.51
C ALA A 259 -10.45 1.42 -1.53
N GLU A 260 -9.26 1.08 -2.00
CA GLU A 260 -8.07 0.92 -1.14
C GLU A 260 -7.72 2.22 -0.40
N CYS A 261 -7.75 3.37 -1.09
CA CYS A 261 -7.55 4.67 -0.44
C CYS A 261 -8.60 4.93 0.66
N ILE A 262 -9.86 4.56 0.46
CA ILE A 262 -10.92 4.72 1.48
C ILE A 262 -10.68 3.79 2.69
N ILE A 263 -10.15 2.58 2.48
CA ILE A 263 -9.77 1.65 3.55
C ILE A 263 -8.70 2.29 4.45
N TYR A 264 -7.62 2.81 3.86
CA TYR A 264 -6.55 3.48 4.61
C TYR A 264 -7.00 4.80 5.24
N LEU A 265 -7.88 5.56 4.58
CA LEU A 265 -8.51 6.76 5.15
C LEU A 265 -9.35 6.42 6.39
N SER A 266 -10.14 5.35 6.31
CA SER A 266 -10.95 4.89 7.45
C SER A 266 -10.06 4.52 8.64
N LEU A 267 -8.93 3.85 8.40
CA LEU A 267 -7.94 3.55 9.45
C LEU A 267 -7.31 4.83 10.01
N ALA A 268 -6.94 5.80 9.17
CA ALA A 268 -6.37 7.06 9.63
C ALA A 268 -7.34 7.86 10.52
N LEU A 269 -8.63 7.86 10.19
CA LEU A 269 -9.66 8.52 10.99
C LEU A 269 -10.00 7.74 12.27
N LEU A 270 -10.03 6.40 12.23
CA LEU A 270 -10.28 5.55 13.40
C LEU A 270 -9.14 5.64 14.42
N ALA A 271 -7.89 5.59 13.95
CA ALA A 271 -6.69 5.61 14.77
C ALA A 271 -6.31 7.02 15.28
N ALA A 272 -7.14 8.04 15.01
CA ALA A 272 -6.85 9.42 15.37
C ALA A 272 -6.67 9.57 16.89
N PRO A 273 -5.52 10.09 17.35
CA PRO A 273 -5.27 10.30 18.77
C PRO A 273 -6.25 11.28 19.44
N ARG A 274 -6.19 11.37 20.77
CA ARG A 274 -7.05 12.29 21.51
C ARG A 274 -6.77 13.73 21.12
N GLY A 275 -7.83 14.49 20.83
CA GLY A 275 -7.73 15.88 20.37
C GLY A 275 -7.47 16.04 18.87
N GLU A 276 -7.23 14.95 18.16
CA GLU A 276 -6.93 14.96 16.72
C GLU A 276 -8.09 14.36 15.90
N TRP A 277 -8.24 14.89 14.69
CA TRP A 277 -9.21 14.39 13.71
C TRP A 277 -8.68 13.21 12.90
N VAL A 278 -7.36 13.12 12.75
CA VAL A 278 -6.69 12.12 11.92
C VAL A 278 -5.41 11.64 12.59
N ASN A 279 -5.09 10.37 12.43
CA ASN A 279 -3.79 9.81 12.73
C ASN A 279 -2.82 10.19 11.61
N LYS A 280 -1.89 11.11 11.92
CA LYS A 280 -0.97 11.67 10.92
C LYS A 280 -0.03 10.60 10.35
N THR A 281 0.35 9.60 11.14
CA THR A 281 1.17 8.47 10.66
C THR A 281 0.44 7.61 9.63
N MET A 282 -0.81 7.23 9.92
CA MET A 282 -1.65 6.50 8.96
C MET A 282 -2.06 7.36 7.76
N LEU A 283 -2.15 8.69 7.92
CA LEU A 283 -2.34 9.62 6.81
C LEU A 283 -1.13 9.68 5.88
N SER A 284 0.10 9.67 6.42
CA SER A 284 1.32 9.54 5.61
C SER A 284 1.35 8.20 4.86
N CYS A 285 0.93 7.11 5.52
CA CYS A 285 0.75 5.80 4.89
C CYS A 285 -0.26 5.86 3.72
N LEU A 286 -1.42 6.49 3.93
CA LEU A 286 -2.42 6.73 2.88
C LEU A 286 -1.84 7.55 1.71
N ALA A 287 -1.04 8.58 1.98
CA ALA A 287 -0.43 9.39 0.93
C ALA A 287 0.45 8.53 -0.01
N PHE A 288 1.25 7.62 0.55
CA PHE A 288 2.01 6.66 -0.24
C PHE A 288 1.09 5.74 -1.06
N VAL A 289 0.04 5.18 -0.47
CA VAL A 289 -0.93 4.31 -1.16
C VAL A 289 -1.58 5.06 -2.34
N ALA A 290 -2.06 6.27 -2.11
CA ALA A 290 -2.72 7.09 -3.12
C ALA A 290 -1.79 7.44 -4.28
N VAL A 291 -0.52 7.77 -4.00
CA VAL A 291 0.49 8.02 -5.04
C VAL A 291 0.80 6.76 -5.84
N ASN A 292 1.09 5.66 -5.16
CA ASN A 292 1.49 4.41 -5.80
C ASN A 292 0.36 3.85 -6.70
N LEU A 293 -0.86 3.82 -6.18
CA LEU A 293 -2.02 3.33 -6.92
C LEU A 293 -2.48 4.34 -7.98
N GLY A 294 -2.39 5.65 -7.72
CA GLY A 294 -2.76 6.69 -8.67
C GLY A 294 -1.91 6.69 -9.92
N LEU A 295 -0.58 6.55 -9.77
CA LEU A 295 0.33 6.39 -10.90
C LEU A 295 0.05 5.10 -11.68
N THR A 296 -0.28 4.03 -10.97
CA THR A 296 -0.67 2.75 -11.58
C THR A 296 -1.97 2.87 -12.38
N ALA A 297 -2.98 3.55 -11.83
CA ALA A 297 -4.26 3.83 -12.49
C ALA A 297 -4.06 4.67 -13.77
N ARG A 298 -3.20 5.69 -13.70
CA ARG A 298 -2.85 6.52 -14.85
C ARG A 298 -2.25 5.69 -15.99
N ASN A 299 -1.30 4.82 -15.66
CA ASN A 299 -0.68 3.93 -16.65
C ASN A 299 -1.70 2.92 -17.22
N THR A 300 -2.65 2.44 -16.40
CA THR A 300 -3.75 1.59 -16.87
C THR A 300 -4.68 2.33 -17.84
N LYS A 301 -5.03 3.59 -17.56
CA LYS A 301 -5.83 4.43 -18.49
C LYS A 301 -5.12 4.62 -19.83
N THR A 302 -3.82 4.93 -19.79
CA THR A 302 -3.01 5.06 -21.02
C THR A 302 -3.00 3.75 -21.82
N TRP A 303 -2.85 2.61 -21.13
CA TRP A 303 -2.89 1.31 -21.78
C TRP A 303 -4.27 0.98 -22.39
N TYR A 304 -5.37 1.29 -21.69
CA TYR A 304 -6.71 1.14 -22.25
C TYR A 304 -6.90 2.00 -23.50
N ALA A 305 -6.48 3.27 -23.47
CA ALA A 305 -6.57 4.17 -24.63
C ALA A 305 -5.77 3.67 -25.84
N GLN A 306 -4.59 3.09 -25.61
CA GLN A 306 -3.76 2.51 -26.67
C GLN A 306 -4.38 1.26 -27.28
N LYS A 307 -5.03 0.42 -26.45
CA LYS A 307 -5.57 -0.86 -26.91
C LYS A 307 -6.96 -0.75 -27.52
N PHE A 308 -7.85 0.05 -26.93
CA PHE A 308 -9.27 0.10 -27.27
C PHE A 308 -9.68 1.37 -28.01
N GLY A 309 -8.75 2.32 -28.17
CA GLY A 309 -9.04 3.65 -28.70
C GLY A 309 -9.18 4.67 -27.57
N LYS A 310 -8.75 5.90 -27.86
CA LYS A 310 -8.70 6.99 -26.88
C LYS A 310 -10.10 7.34 -26.36
N ASP A 311 -11.08 7.36 -27.24
CA ASP A 311 -12.45 7.78 -26.95
C ASP A 311 -13.16 6.82 -25.97
N SER A 312 -12.75 5.56 -25.89
CA SER A 312 -13.38 4.54 -25.04
C SER A 312 -13.23 4.82 -23.53
N VAL A 313 -12.18 5.53 -23.13
CA VAL A 313 -11.88 5.79 -21.71
C VAL A 313 -11.55 7.26 -21.42
N GLN A 314 -11.70 8.16 -22.41
CA GLN A 314 -11.27 9.55 -22.29
C GLN A 314 -11.85 10.25 -21.05
N ASP A 315 -13.16 10.09 -20.82
CA ASP A 315 -13.89 10.78 -19.74
C ASP A 315 -13.90 10.01 -18.41
N TRP A 316 -13.15 8.91 -18.32
CA TRP A 316 -13.13 8.10 -17.09
C TRP A 316 -12.17 8.68 -16.05
N TRP A 317 -12.61 8.75 -14.81
CA TRP A 317 -11.77 9.02 -13.64
C TRP A 317 -10.79 7.85 -13.42
N LEU A 318 -9.66 8.10 -12.78
CA LEU A 318 -8.62 7.11 -12.53
C LEU A 318 -8.99 6.20 -11.35
N MET A 319 -9.39 6.77 -10.22
CA MET A 319 -9.65 6.03 -8.98
C MET A 319 -10.91 6.49 -8.24
N ILE A 320 -11.13 7.80 -8.11
CA ILE A 320 -12.20 8.39 -7.31
C ILE A 320 -13.04 9.30 -8.23
N PRO A 321 -14.33 8.95 -8.47
CA PRO A 321 -15.23 9.79 -9.25
C PRO A 321 -15.21 11.25 -8.79
N HIS A 322 -15.21 12.17 -9.74
CA HIS A 322 -15.25 13.62 -9.51
C HIS A 322 -14.01 14.22 -8.80
N VAL A 323 -12.96 13.42 -8.55
CA VAL A 323 -11.73 13.88 -7.89
C VAL A 323 -10.51 13.57 -8.75
N TYR A 324 -10.27 12.29 -9.03
CA TYR A 324 -9.07 11.83 -9.71
C TYR A 324 -9.29 10.51 -10.43
#